data_AF-A0A4S9LAK3-F1
#
_entry.id   AF-A0A4S9LAK3-F1
#
_cell.length_a   1.000
_cell.length_b   1.000
_cell.length_c   1.000
_cell.angle_alpha   90.00
_cell.angle_beta   90.00
_cell.angle_gamma   90.00
#
_symmetry.space_group_name_H-M   'P 1'
#
loop_
_entity.id
_entity.type
_entity.pdbx_description
1 polymer ?
#
loop_
_entity_poly.entity_id
_entity_poly.type
_entity_poly.pdbx_seq_one_letter_code
_entity_poly.pdbx_strand_id
1 'polypeptide(L)'
;MGLTDDFDEEDRPQLDPSTLAALQEFYTERDEREKQFEDLKSKAEDAFDGSKPLSMELFTESWQDSQFWYKDETATVLAEQLLEGVTEDSKIAVVSAPSNDRERYPIRPKLMLLEFDERFGVFKEDFSFYDYKQPFKLDPSMKGSFDRIICDPPFLNEDCQSKAALTVRWLAKTWEAPLKLIQCTGERMESLAHKLYGKAGMRTTTFLPEHSKGLSNEFRCYANFECDAWKFQPEA
;
A
#
# COMPACT_ATOMS: atom_id res chain seq x y z
N MET A 1 -53.52 44.14 -12.98
CA MET A 1 -53.82 43.37 -11.76
C MET A 1 -52.61 42.47 -11.54
N GLY A 2 -51.63 42.97 -10.79
CA GLY A 2 -50.37 42.25 -10.55
C GLY A 2 -50.53 41.35 -9.33
N LEU A 3 -50.11 40.10 -9.46
CA LEU A 3 -49.97 39.15 -8.37
C LEU A 3 -48.54 39.31 -7.81
N THR A 4 -48.43 39.78 -6.58
CA THR A 4 -47.22 39.74 -5.78
C THR A 4 -47.24 38.42 -5.01
N ASP A 5 -46.30 37.52 -5.33
CA ASP A 5 -45.98 36.36 -4.47
C ASP A 5 -45.10 36.88 -3.33
N ASP A 6 -45.70 37.12 -2.17
CA ASP A 6 -45.00 37.31 -0.90
C ASP A 6 -44.60 35.91 -0.38
N PHE A 7 -43.37 35.48 -0.68
CA PHE A 7 -42.74 34.38 0.04
C PHE A 7 -42.14 34.94 1.34
N ASP A 8 -42.83 34.75 2.46
CA ASP A 8 -42.32 35.07 3.80
C ASP A 8 -40.97 34.39 4.05
N GLU A 9 -39.94 35.16 4.40
CA GLU A 9 -38.60 34.63 4.73
C GLU A 9 -38.56 33.76 5.99
N GLU A 10 -39.65 33.74 6.78
CA GLU A 10 -39.76 32.99 8.04
C GLU A 10 -39.97 31.47 7.86
N ASP A 11 -40.29 31.01 6.64
CA ASP A 11 -40.51 29.57 6.34
C ASP A 11 -39.27 28.88 5.73
N ARG A 12 -38.09 29.53 5.80
CA ARG A 12 -36.82 28.90 5.40
C ARG A 12 -36.40 27.91 6.51
N PRO A 13 -36.27 26.60 6.22
CA PRO A 13 -35.80 25.65 7.23
C PRO A 13 -34.42 26.06 7.75
N GLN A 14 -34.35 26.43 9.03
CA GLN A 14 -33.10 26.75 9.71
C GLN A 14 -32.51 25.46 10.27
N LEU A 15 -31.21 25.25 10.06
CA LEU A 15 -30.46 24.15 10.66
C LEU A 15 -30.50 24.31 12.18
N ASP A 16 -30.84 23.22 12.88
CA ASP A 16 -30.85 23.20 14.34
C ASP A 16 -29.46 23.60 14.87
N PRO A 17 -29.35 24.43 15.92
CA PRO A 17 -28.08 24.87 16.49
C PRO A 17 -27.12 23.72 16.85
N SER A 18 -27.65 22.57 17.27
CA SER A 18 -26.84 21.38 17.55
C SER A 18 -26.23 20.78 16.28
N THR A 19 -26.93 20.86 15.15
CA THR A 19 -26.43 20.39 13.84
C THR A 19 -25.37 21.33 13.29
N LEU A 20 -25.54 22.65 13.49
CA LEU A 20 -24.53 23.65 13.13
C LEU A 20 -23.23 23.49 13.93
N ALA A 21 -23.33 23.22 15.24
CA ALA A 21 -22.18 22.96 16.09
C ALA A 21 -21.42 21.70 15.66
N ALA A 22 -22.14 20.60 15.41
CA ALA A 22 -21.54 19.36 14.91
C ALA A 22 -20.87 19.55 13.53
N LEU A 23 -21.47 20.36 12.64
CA LEU A 23 -20.86 20.73 11.36
C LEU A 23 -19.57 21.54 11.55
N GLN A 24 -19.57 22.52 12.46
CA GLN A 24 -18.39 23.34 12.76
C GLN A 24 -17.24 22.52 13.37
N GLU A 25 -17.56 21.62 14.31
CA GLU A 25 -16.59 20.66 14.87
C GLU A 25 -16.01 19.78 13.76
N PHE A 26 -16.87 19.22 12.89
CA PHE A 26 -16.42 18.42 11.74
C PHE A 26 -15.48 19.19 10.80
N TYR A 27 -15.79 20.45 10.46
CA TYR A 27 -14.90 21.28 9.63
C TYR A 27 -13.58 21.59 10.34
N THR A 28 -13.61 21.85 11.64
CA THR A 28 -12.41 22.15 12.43
C THR A 28 -11.48 20.93 12.49
N GLU A 29 -12.03 19.74 12.80
CA GLU A 29 -11.27 18.48 12.80
C GLU A 29 -10.68 18.17 11.43
N ARG A 30 -11.42 18.44 10.35
CA ARG A 30 -10.96 18.23 8.98
C ARG A 30 -9.80 19.17 8.64
N ASP A 31 -9.94 20.46 8.94
CA ASP A 31 -8.91 21.46 8.64
C ASP A 31 -7.64 21.25 9.49
N GLU A 32 -7.79 20.80 10.74
CA GLU A 32 -6.66 20.39 11.59
C GLU A 32 -5.93 19.18 11.03
N ARG A 33 -6.67 18.17 10.57
CA ARG A 33 -6.10 16.97 9.94
C ARG A 33 -5.37 17.32 8.64
N GLU A 34 -5.95 18.20 7.82
CA GLU A 34 -5.34 18.66 6.57
C GLU A 34 -4.04 19.43 6.84
N LYS A 35 -4.03 20.30 7.86
CA LYS A 35 -2.79 20.98 8.29
C LYS A 35 -1.72 20.03 8.80
N GLN A 36 -2.10 19.04 9.62
CA GLN A 36 -1.15 18.03 10.10
C GLN A 36 -0.60 17.19 8.95
N PHE A 37 -1.45 16.83 7.98
CA PHE A 37 -1.05 16.12 6.79
C PHE A 37 -0.05 16.93 5.94
N GLU A 38 -0.36 18.19 5.64
CA GLU A 38 0.54 19.08 4.88
C GLU A 38 1.86 19.33 5.61
N ASP A 39 1.85 19.47 6.94
CA ASP A 39 3.08 19.61 7.74
C ASP A 39 3.95 18.34 7.69
N LEU A 40 3.35 17.15 7.80
CA LEU A 40 4.08 15.87 7.69
C LEU A 40 4.61 15.63 6.28
N LYS A 41 3.81 15.97 5.26
CA LYS A 41 4.23 15.87 3.86
C LYS A 41 5.36 16.84 3.56
N SER A 42 5.24 18.10 3.97
CA SER A 42 6.31 19.10 3.82
C SER A 42 7.60 18.64 4.50
N LYS A 43 7.52 18.07 5.72
CA LYS A 43 8.70 17.51 6.40
C LYS A 43 9.33 16.35 5.63
N ALA A 44 8.51 15.47 5.04
CA ALA A 44 8.99 14.37 4.23
C ALA A 44 9.63 14.89 2.92
N GLU A 45 9.08 15.93 2.30
CA GLU A 45 9.65 16.59 1.11
C GLU A 45 10.96 17.33 1.43
N ASP A 46 11.02 18.07 2.55
CA ASP A 46 12.22 18.78 3.00
C ASP A 46 13.35 17.81 3.39
N ALA A 47 13.01 16.65 3.96
CA ALA A 47 13.96 15.59 4.26
C ALA A 47 14.44 14.85 3.00
N PHE A 48 13.60 14.82 1.95
CA PHE A 48 13.91 14.19 0.67
C PHE A 48 14.61 15.18 -0.28
N ASP A 49 15.90 15.43 -0.04
CA ASP A 49 16.75 16.23 -0.95
C ASP A 49 17.28 15.42 -2.17
N GLY A 50 16.82 14.18 -2.34
CA GLY A 50 17.27 13.25 -3.36
C GLY A 50 18.68 12.67 -3.12
N SER A 51 19.34 13.01 -2.01
CA SER A 51 20.70 12.57 -1.65
C SER A 51 20.79 11.80 -0.33
N LYS A 52 19.73 11.80 0.50
CA LYS A 52 19.64 11.02 1.74
C LYS A 52 18.50 9.99 1.70
N PRO A 53 18.71 8.80 2.27
CA PRO A 53 17.66 7.80 2.41
C PRO A 53 16.51 8.31 3.27
N LEU A 54 15.30 8.28 2.72
CA LEU A 54 14.07 8.51 3.47
C LEU A 54 13.96 7.44 4.56
N SER A 55 14.02 7.88 5.82
CA SER A 55 13.78 7.00 6.96
C SER A 55 12.29 6.70 7.09
N MET A 56 11.95 5.44 7.32
CA MET A 56 10.59 5.00 7.62
C MET A 56 10.04 5.67 8.90
N GLU A 57 10.91 6.21 9.76
CA GLU A 57 10.54 6.99 10.95
C GLU A 57 9.82 8.30 10.62
N LEU A 58 10.01 8.86 9.41
CA LEU A 58 9.30 10.06 8.95
C LEU A 58 7.82 9.77 8.67
N PHE A 59 7.48 8.51 8.42
CA PHE A 59 6.11 8.05 8.19
C PHE A 59 5.64 7.30 9.43
N THR A 60 5.03 8.03 10.37
CA THR A 60 4.50 7.41 11.60
C THR A 60 3.47 6.34 11.28
N GLU A 61 3.64 5.14 11.84
CA GLU A 61 2.68 4.04 11.75
C GLU A 61 1.27 4.46 12.20
N SER A 62 0.27 4.06 11.42
CA SER A 62 -1.15 4.24 11.71
C SER A 62 -1.82 2.89 11.97
N TRP A 63 -2.28 2.67 13.20
CA TRP A 63 -3.10 1.50 13.54
C TRP A 63 -4.43 1.49 12.78
N GLN A 64 -4.99 2.67 12.51
CA GLN A 64 -6.27 2.82 11.81
C GLN A 64 -6.18 2.36 10.35
N ASP A 65 -5.01 2.57 9.74
CA ASP A 65 -4.71 2.17 8.36
C ASP A 65 -3.97 0.83 8.31
N SER A 66 -3.76 0.19 9.47
CA SER A 66 -3.05 -1.08 9.64
C SER A 66 -1.64 -1.05 9.04
N GLN A 67 -0.94 0.05 9.28
CA GLN A 67 0.43 0.30 8.85
C GLN A 67 1.43 -0.14 9.91
N PHE A 68 2.22 -1.15 9.58
CA PHE A 68 3.28 -1.66 10.46
C PHE A 68 4.53 -1.88 9.64
N TRP A 69 5.66 -1.35 10.11
CA TRP A 69 6.88 -1.35 9.33
C TRP A 69 7.71 -2.60 9.57
N TYR A 70 8.24 -3.18 8.50
CA TYR A 70 9.22 -4.25 8.61
C TYR A 70 10.47 -3.78 9.35
N LYS A 71 11.20 -4.72 9.96
CA LYS A 71 12.59 -4.48 10.33
C LYS A 71 13.42 -4.27 9.06
N ASP A 72 14.49 -3.49 9.17
CA ASP A 72 15.40 -3.20 8.05
C ASP A 72 15.94 -4.47 7.39
N GLU A 73 16.23 -5.51 8.18
CA GLU A 73 16.70 -6.80 7.64
C GLU A 73 15.62 -7.49 6.79
N THR A 74 14.36 -7.45 7.24
CA THR A 74 13.25 -8.04 6.49
C THR A 74 13.01 -7.29 5.18
N ALA A 75 12.95 -5.96 5.25
CA ALA A 75 12.83 -5.08 4.09
C ALA A 75 13.97 -5.31 3.07
N THR A 76 15.21 -5.39 3.55
CA THR A 76 16.39 -5.60 2.71
C THR A 76 16.30 -6.94 1.98
N VAL A 77 16.00 -8.03 2.70
CA VAL A 77 15.89 -9.36 2.11
C VAL A 77 14.83 -9.39 1.00
N LEU A 78 13.64 -8.85 1.27
CA LEU A 78 12.53 -8.82 0.31
C LEU A 78 12.87 -8.00 -0.94
N ALA A 79 13.47 -6.81 -0.76
CA ALA A 79 13.90 -5.95 -1.85
C ALA A 79 14.98 -6.60 -2.72
N GLU A 80 15.99 -7.23 -2.11
CA GLU A 80 17.04 -7.95 -2.84
C GLU A 80 16.47 -9.05 -3.74
N GLN A 81 15.47 -9.80 -3.26
CA GLN A 81 14.86 -10.86 -4.07
C GLN A 81 14.04 -10.33 -5.25
N LEU A 82 13.43 -9.16 -5.09
CA LEU A 82 12.76 -8.44 -6.18
C LEU A 82 13.77 -7.87 -7.18
N LEU A 83 14.98 -7.53 -6.75
CA LEU A 83 15.99 -6.91 -7.61
C LEU A 83 16.91 -7.91 -8.29
N GLU A 84 16.97 -9.15 -7.81
CA GLU A 84 17.82 -10.18 -8.38
C GLU A 84 17.49 -10.43 -9.87
N GLY A 85 18.43 -10.10 -10.76
CA GLY A 85 18.28 -10.28 -12.21
C GLY A 85 17.36 -9.27 -12.90
N VAL A 86 17.11 -8.11 -12.28
CA VAL A 86 16.41 -7.00 -12.95
C VAL A 86 17.26 -6.40 -14.07
N THR A 87 16.58 -5.92 -15.11
CA THR A 87 17.17 -5.09 -16.16
C THR A 87 16.61 -3.67 -16.08
N GLU A 88 17.11 -2.76 -16.90
CA GLU A 88 16.57 -1.39 -17.02
C GLU A 88 15.08 -1.38 -17.46
N ASP A 89 14.64 -2.43 -18.16
CA ASP A 89 13.25 -2.58 -18.62
C ASP A 89 12.32 -3.24 -17.57
N SER A 90 12.88 -3.81 -16.49
CA SER A 90 12.09 -4.44 -15.44
C SER A 90 11.23 -3.42 -14.70
N LYS A 91 10.01 -3.83 -14.34
CA LYS A 91 9.07 -3.05 -13.56
C LYS A 91 8.66 -3.80 -12.30
N ILE A 92 8.81 -3.14 -11.15
CA ILE A 92 8.48 -3.67 -9.83
C ILE A 92 7.31 -2.89 -9.25
N ALA A 93 6.24 -3.59 -8.86
CA ALA A 93 5.16 -3.00 -8.09
C ALA A 93 5.33 -3.36 -6.61
N VAL A 94 5.22 -2.35 -5.75
CA VAL A 94 5.21 -2.48 -4.29
C VAL A 94 3.82 -2.08 -3.82
N VAL A 95 2.99 -3.07 -3.48
CA VAL A 95 1.56 -2.87 -3.14
C VAL A 95 1.36 -2.97 -1.64
N SER A 96 1.04 -1.86 -0.99
CA SER A 96 0.79 -1.81 0.47
C SER A 96 1.98 -2.27 1.33
N ALA A 97 3.21 -2.20 0.81
CA ALA A 97 4.42 -2.70 1.46
C ALA A 97 5.56 -1.65 1.42
N PRO A 98 5.40 -0.47 2.03
CA PRO A 98 6.23 0.70 1.76
C PRO A 98 7.62 0.60 2.39
N SER A 99 7.80 -0.28 3.38
CA SER A 99 9.08 -0.46 4.09
C SER A 99 10.18 -1.10 3.23
N ASN A 100 9.93 -1.46 1.98
CA ASN A 100 10.96 -1.99 1.08
C ASN A 100 11.90 -0.85 0.63
N ASP A 101 13.17 -0.91 1.04
CA ASP A 101 14.20 0.09 0.74
C ASP A 101 14.43 0.19 -0.78
N ARG A 102 14.31 1.40 -1.33
CA ARG A 102 14.40 1.71 -2.76
C ARG A 102 15.78 2.21 -3.17
N GLU A 103 16.58 2.69 -2.23
CA GLU A 103 17.73 3.57 -2.53
C GLU A 103 19.08 2.85 -2.50
N ARG A 104 19.12 1.60 -2.03
CA ARG A 104 20.38 0.85 -1.87
C ARG A 104 20.98 0.24 -3.13
N TYR A 105 20.39 0.42 -4.32
CA TYR A 105 20.69 -0.46 -5.45
C TYR A 105 21.26 0.24 -6.68
N PRO A 106 22.30 -0.35 -7.34
CA PRO A 106 23.03 0.28 -8.44
C PRO A 106 22.27 0.31 -9.78
N ILE A 107 21.31 -0.60 -9.98
CA ILE A 107 20.40 -0.62 -11.13
C ILE A 107 19.07 -0.03 -10.68
N ARG A 108 18.51 0.91 -11.45
CA ARG A 108 17.23 1.56 -11.17
C ARG A 108 16.14 1.00 -12.10
N PRO A 109 15.55 -0.18 -11.81
CA PRO A 109 14.34 -0.60 -12.52
C PRO A 109 13.21 0.39 -12.22
N LYS A 110 12.16 0.40 -13.06
CA LYS A 110 11.00 1.24 -12.77
C LYS A 110 10.24 0.65 -11.59
N LEU A 111 10.21 1.38 -10.47
CA LEU A 111 9.59 0.95 -9.23
C LEU A 111 8.35 1.81 -8.95
N MET A 112 7.21 1.18 -8.69
CA MET A 112 5.96 1.87 -8.41
C MET A 112 5.44 1.51 -7.02
N LEU A 113 5.30 2.51 -6.13
CA LEU A 113 4.57 2.37 -4.88
C LEU A 113 3.08 2.46 -5.15
N LEU A 114 2.30 1.52 -4.60
CA LEU A 114 0.85 1.62 -4.51
C LEU A 114 0.48 1.66 -3.04
N GLU A 115 0.20 2.85 -2.53
CA GLU A 115 -0.07 3.09 -1.11
C GLU A 115 -1.28 3.98 -0.88
N PHE A 116 -1.99 3.71 0.22
CA PHE A 116 -3.12 4.53 0.65
C PHE A 116 -2.64 5.84 1.30
N ASP A 117 -1.46 5.81 1.91
CA ASP A 117 -0.91 6.96 2.63
C ASP A 117 -0.27 7.95 1.67
N GLU A 118 -0.98 9.06 1.47
CA GLU A 118 -0.58 10.14 0.56
C GLU A 118 0.72 10.84 0.99
N ARG A 119 1.23 10.61 2.21
CA ARG A 119 2.55 11.11 2.62
C ARG A 119 3.66 10.52 1.75
N PHE A 120 3.48 9.33 1.20
CA PHE A 120 4.43 8.76 0.24
C PHE A 120 4.41 9.44 -1.15
N GLY A 121 3.54 10.43 -1.36
CA GLY A 121 3.53 11.28 -2.55
C GLY A 121 4.86 12.01 -2.81
N VAL A 122 5.75 12.09 -1.82
CA VAL A 122 7.13 12.59 -1.97
C VAL A 122 7.94 11.84 -3.03
N PHE A 123 7.60 10.58 -3.31
CA PHE A 123 8.24 9.77 -4.36
C PHE A 123 7.77 10.11 -5.79
N LYS A 124 6.79 11.02 -5.94
CA LYS A 124 6.34 11.58 -7.23
C LYS A 124 6.02 10.49 -8.26
N GLU A 125 6.85 10.35 -9.29
CA GLU A 125 6.64 9.43 -10.42
C GLU A 125 6.70 7.95 -10.03
N ASP A 126 7.32 7.64 -8.88
CA ASP A 126 7.47 6.29 -8.32
C ASP A 126 6.39 5.98 -7.26
N PHE A 127 5.33 6.79 -7.18
CA PHE A 127 4.18 6.61 -6.30
C PHE A 127 2.84 6.76 -7.04
N SER A 128 1.87 5.95 -6.64
CA SER A 128 0.48 6.03 -7.04
C SER A 128 -0.41 5.80 -5.82
N PHE A 129 -1.35 6.71 -5.59
CA PHE A 129 -2.35 6.54 -4.54
C PHE A 129 -3.20 5.29 -4.82
N TYR A 130 -3.32 4.42 -3.84
CA TYR A 130 -4.00 3.14 -3.95
C TYR A 130 -4.94 2.88 -2.77
N ASP A 131 -6.22 2.74 -3.08
CA ASP A 131 -7.24 2.25 -2.16
C ASP A 131 -7.67 0.85 -2.59
N TYR A 132 -7.41 -0.16 -1.76
CA TYR A 132 -7.78 -1.55 -2.05
C TYR A 132 -9.29 -1.71 -2.29
N LYS A 133 -10.15 -0.82 -1.75
CA LYS A 133 -11.60 -0.83 -1.98
C LYS A 133 -11.95 -0.48 -3.43
N GLN A 134 -11.03 0.17 -4.15
CA GLN A 134 -11.14 0.56 -5.55
C GLN A 134 -9.96 -0.03 -6.35
N PRO A 135 -9.85 -1.36 -6.46
CA PRO A 135 -8.63 -2.06 -6.88
C PRO A 135 -8.14 -1.73 -8.30
N PHE A 136 -9.00 -1.16 -9.14
CA PHE A 136 -8.71 -0.79 -10.54
C PHE A 136 -8.68 0.73 -10.78
N LYS A 137 -8.83 1.56 -9.73
CA LYS A 137 -8.70 3.01 -9.85
C LYS A 137 -7.22 3.40 -9.84
N LEU A 138 -6.53 2.97 -10.89
CA LEU A 138 -5.11 3.16 -11.14
C LEU A 138 -4.90 3.64 -12.58
N ASP A 139 -3.72 4.17 -12.87
CA ASP A 139 -3.38 4.58 -14.23
C ASP A 139 -3.48 3.36 -15.20
N PRO A 140 -4.27 3.43 -16.28
CA PRO A 140 -4.44 2.32 -17.20
C PRO A 140 -3.14 1.78 -17.83
N SER A 141 -2.09 2.61 -17.91
CA SER A 141 -0.76 2.19 -18.41
C SER A 141 -0.06 1.17 -17.52
N MET A 142 -0.50 1.04 -16.26
CA MET A 142 0.03 0.06 -15.30
C MET A 142 -0.48 -1.36 -15.55
N LYS A 143 -1.59 -1.52 -16.27
CA LYS A 143 -2.21 -2.81 -16.53
C LYS A 143 -1.26 -3.75 -17.26
N GLY A 144 -1.01 -4.93 -16.69
CA GLY A 144 -0.17 -5.96 -17.31
C GLY A 144 1.24 -5.50 -17.62
N SER A 145 1.81 -4.61 -16.79
CA SER A 145 3.10 -3.99 -17.06
C SER A 145 4.23 -4.46 -16.14
N PHE A 146 3.92 -5.13 -15.03
CA PHE A 146 4.88 -5.51 -14.00
C PHE A 146 5.32 -6.98 -14.11
N ASP A 147 6.62 -7.21 -14.10
CA ASP A 147 7.23 -8.55 -14.03
C ASP A 147 7.52 -9.00 -12.59
N ARG A 148 7.49 -8.07 -11.64
CA ARG A 148 7.77 -8.36 -10.23
C ARG A 148 6.83 -7.59 -9.33
N ILE A 149 6.26 -8.26 -8.34
CA ILE A 149 5.27 -7.67 -7.45
C ILE A 149 5.53 -8.16 -6.03
N ILE A 150 5.53 -7.24 -5.08
CA ILE A 150 5.35 -7.55 -3.66
C ILE A 150 4.04 -6.94 -3.18
N CYS A 151 3.32 -7.69 -2.34
CA CYS A 151 2.06 -7.23 -1.77
C CYS A 151 1.96 -7.58 -0.28
N ASP A 152 1.59 -6.58 0.53
CA ASP A 152 1.26 -6.76 1.95
C ASP A 152 -0.06 -6.06 2.27
N PRO A 153 -1.21 -6.73 2.06
CA PRO A 153 -2.50 -6.06 2.24
C PRO A 153 -2.74 -5.68 3.70
N PRO A 154 -3.24 -4.46 3.99
CA PRO A 154 -3.28 -3.91 5.34
C PRO A 154 -4.10 -4.74 6.32
N PHE A 155 -5.17 -5.40 5.86
CA PHE A 155 -6.09 -6.12 6.74
C PHE A 155 -6.07 -7.64 6.54
N LEU A 156 -6.12 -8.36 7.66
CA LEU A 156 -6.18 -9.81 7.74
C LEU A 156 -7.64 -10.32 7.62
N ASN A 157 -8.31 -9.95 6.53
CA ASN A 157 -9.67 -10.40 6.21
C ASN A 157 -9.84 -10.72 4.72
N GLU A 158 -10.86 -11.52 4.39
CA GLU A 158 -11.06 -12.02 3.03
C GLU A 158 -11.31 -10.92 1.99
N ASP A 159 -12.05 -9.86 2.35
CA ASP A 159 -12.36 -8.76 1.43
C ASP A 159 -11.10 -8.01 0.99
N CYS A 160 -10.26 -7.62 1.95
CA CYS A 160 -9.01 -6.90 1.69
C CYS A 160 -8.04 -7.76 0.87
N GLN A 161 -7.80 -9.00 1.30
CA GLN A 161 -6.89 -9.92 0.61
C GLN A 161 -7.35 -10.23 -0.82
N SER A 162 -8.66 -10.46 -1.03
CA SER A 162 -9.22 -10.74 -2.34
C SER A 162 -9.11 -9.54 -3.29
N LYS A 163 -9.38 -8.32 -2.80
CA LYS A 163 -9.27 -7.10 -3.60
C LYS A 163 -7.83 -6.75 -3.93
N ALA A 164 -6.90 -6.93 -2.99
CA ALA A 164 -5.46 -6.79 -3.26
C ALA A 164 -5.02 -7.78 -4.35
N ALA A 165 -5.48 -9.04 -4.29
CA ALA A 165 -5.19 -10.03 -5.33
C ALA A 165 -5.73 -9.65 -6.71
N LEU A 166 -6.91 -9.00 -6.79
CA LEU A 166 -7.42 -8.44 -8.05
C LEU A 166 -6.48 -7.37 -8.61
N THR A 167 -5.98 -6.46 -7.77
CA THR A 167 -4.99 -5.45 -8.17
C THR A 167 -3.70 -6.11 -8.64
N VAL A 168 -3.12 -7.02 -7.86
CA VAL A 168 -1.88 -7.74 -8.20
C VAL A 168 -2.04 -8.46 -9.54
N ARG A 169 -3.16 -9.16 -9.75
CA ARG A 169 -3.45 -9.84 -11.02
C ARG A 169 -3.57 -8.89 -12.20
N TRP A 170 -4.14 -7.71 -11.97
CA TRP A 170 -4.32 -6.69 -13.01
C TRP A 170 -2.99 -6.00 -13.39
N LEU A 171 -2.07 -5.84 -12.43
CA LEU A 171 -0.73 -5.28 -12.64
C LEU A 171 0.21 -6.25 -13.35
N ALA A 172 0.11 -7.55 -13.05
CA ALA A 172 1.04 -8.56 -13.52
C ALA A 172 1.00 -8.74 -15.05
N LYS A 173 2.17 -8.64 -15.69
CA LYS A 173 2.35 -8.83 -17.14
C LYS A 173 2.00 -10.24 -17.61
N THR A 174 2.30 -11.22 -16.77
CA THR A 174 1.93 -12.63 -16.92
C THR A 174 1.53 -13.17 -15.54
N TRP A 175 0.89 -14.34 -15.48
CA TRP A 175 0.53 -15.02 -14.23
C TRP A 175 1.21 -16.38 -14.08
N GLU A 176 2.33 -16.52 -14.74
CA GLU A 176 3.16 -17.71 -14.75
C GLU A 176 4.61 -17.25 -14.87
N ALA A 177 5.57 -18.17 -14.88
CA ALA A 177 6.98 -17.81 -15.04
C ALA A 177 7.17 -16.93 -16.31
N PRO A 178 7.99 -15.87 -16.25
CA PRO A 178 8.96 -15.55 -15.20
C PRO A 178 8.49 -14.54 -14.14
N LEU A 179 7.18 -14.38 -13.88
CA LEU A 179 6.68 -13.50 -12.80
C LEU A 179 7.34 -13.86 -11.47
N LYS A 180 7.94 -12.87 -10.78
CA LYS A 180 8.31 -12.99 -9.36
C LYS A 180 7.25 -12.30 -8.50
N LEU A 181 6.56 -13.07 -7.68
CA LEU A 181 5.51 -12.60 -6.79
C LEU A 181 5.84 -12.97 -5.36
N ILE A 182 5.83 -11.96 -4.48
CA ILE A 182 5.93 -12.11 -3.03
C ILE A 182 4.65 -11.57 -2.41
N GLN A 183 4.08 -12.30 -1.45
CA GLN A 183 3.03 -11.80 -0.58
C GLN A 183 3.46 -12.01 0.86
N CYS A 184 3.42 -10.94 1.66
CA CYS A 184 3.51 -11.06 3.11
C CYS A 184 2.13 -10.77 3.69
N THR A 185 1.70 -11.56 4.67
CA THR A 185 0.44 -11.38 5.39
C THR A 185 0.44 -12.26 6.64
N GLY A 186 -0.61 -12.16 7.45
CA GLY A 186 -0.78 -13.00 8.63
C GLY A 186 -0.95 -14.48 8.30
N GLU A 187 -0.43 -15.35 9.16
CA GLU A 187 -0.42 -16.81 9.04
C GLU A 187 -1.82 -17.39 8.75
N ARG A 188 -2.84 -16.82 9.41
CA ARG A 188 -4.25 -17.21 9.25
C ARG A 188 -4.80 -17.00 7.84
N MET A 189 -4.13 -16.21 6.99
CA MET A 189 -4.52 -15.97 5.61
C MET A 189 -3.94 -17.00 4.63
N GLU A 190 -3.13 -17.96 5.08
CA GLU A 190 -2.45 -18.95 4.22
C GLU A 190 -3.38 -19.63 3.20
N SER A 191 -4.49 -20.24 3.67
CA SER A 191 -5.45 -20.92 2.80
C SER A 191 -6.02 -19.99 1.73
N LEU A 192 -6.24 -18.72 2.08
CA LEU A 192 -6.75 -17.73 1.14
C LEU A 192 -5.66 -17.29 0.16
N ALA A 193 -4.42 -17.08 0.63
CA ALA A 193 -3.27 -16.76 -0.22
C ALA A 193 -3.06 -17.85 -1.28
N HIS A 194 -3.10 -19.13 -0.89
CA HIS A 194 -2.99 -20.25 -1.84
C HIS A 194 -4.18 -20.30 -2.81
N LYS A 195 -5.41 -20.02 -2.35
CA LYS A 195 -6.59 -19.95 -3.22
C LYS A 195 -6.48 -18.83 -4.27
N LEU A 196 -6.00 -17.65 -3.87
CA LEU A 196 -5.92 -16.46 -4.73
C LEU A 196 -4.73 -16.52 -5.70
N TYR A 197 -3.56 -16.94 -5.20
CA TYR A 197 -2.29 -16.85 -5.93
C TYR A 197 -1.72 -18.21 -6.34
N GLY A 198 -2.31 -19.34 -5.94
CA GLY A 198 -1.78 -20.67 -6.23
C GLY A 198 -1.60 -20.96 -7.72
N LYS A 199 -2.46 -20.37 -8.58
CA LYS A 199 -2.29 -20.46 -10.05
C LYS A 199 -1.04 -19.75 -10.58
N ALA A 200 -0.46 -18.80 -9.82
CA ALA A 200 0.82 -18.18 -10.12
C ALA A 200 2.01 -18.99 -9.57
N GLY A 201 1.76 -20.14 -8.92
CA GLY A 201 2.77 -20.95 -8.25
C GLY A 201 3.07 -20.54 -6.81
N MET A 202 2.23 -19.68 -6.20
CA MET A 202 2.44 -19.20 -4.84
C MET A 202 2.46 -20.36 -3.82
N ARG A 203 3.48 -20.37 -2.97
CA ARG A 203 3.67 -21.32 -1.88
C ARG A 203 4.18 -20.62 -0.63
N THR A 204 3.96 -21.25 0.51
CA THR A 204 4.50 -20.80 1.79
C THR A 204 6.01 -21.00 1.81
N THR A 205 6.76 -19.99 2.23
CA THR A 205 8.23 -20.01 2.27
C THR A 205 8.76 -20.25 3.69
N THR A 206 10.03 -20.62 3.80
CA THR A 206 10.74 -20.74 5.09
C THR A 206 11.08 -19.39 5.72
N PHE A 207 10.86 -18.27 5.01
CA PHE A 207 11.16 -16.93 5.52
C PHE A 207 10.06 -16.43 6.46
N LEU A 208 10.49 -15.85 7.59
CA LEU A 208 9.62 -15.26 8.61
C LEU A 208 9.86 -13.75 8.66
N PRO A 209 8.98 -12.93 8.07
CA PRO A 209 9.14 -11.49 8.10
C PRO A 209 8.91 -10.95 9.51
N GLU A 210 9.74 -9.99 9.93
CA GLU A 210 9.65 -9.35 11.24
C GLU A 210 9.33 -7.86 11.12
N HIS A 211 8.63 -7.32 12.12
CA HIS A 211 8.24 -5.91 12.21
C HIS A 211 9.02 -5.18 13.29
N SER A 212 9.29 -3.89 13.05
CA SER A 212 10.15 -3.05 13.90
C SER A 212 9.63 -2.88 15.32
N LYS A 213 8.30 -2.78 15.50
CA LYS A 213 7.67 -2.64 16.83
C LYS A 213 7.07 -3.93 17.39
N GLY A 214 7.28 -5.05 16.70
CA GLY A 214 6.65 -6.33 17.01
C GLY A 214 5.14 -6.32 16.77
N LEU A 215 4.59 -7.46 16.36
CA LEU A 215 3.15 -7.66 16.20
C LEU A 215 2.73 -8.93 16.91
N SER A 216 1.53 -8.92 17.49
CA SER A 216 0.95 -10.12 18.11
C SER A 216 0.52 -11.16 17.08
N ASN A 217 0.26 -10.73 15.84
CA ASN A 217 -0.06 -11.63 14.74
C ASN A 217 1.22 -12.24 14.18
N GLU A 218 1.19 -13.53 13.88
CA GLU A 218 2.28 -14.20 13.21
C GLU A 218 2.22 -13.85 11.72
N PHE A 219 3.29 -13.32 11.15
CA PHE A 219 3.35 -13.05 9.72
C PHE A 219 4.15 -14.14 9.00
N ARG A 220 3.75 -14.41 7.76
CA ARG A 220 4.39 -15.37 6.87
C ARG A 220 4.67 -14.72 5.52
N CYS A 221 5.74 -15.19 4.90
CA CYS A 221 6.08 -14.85 3.52
C CYS A 221 5.66 -16.00 2.60
N TYR A 222 4.89 -15.66 1.57
CA TYR A 222 4.48 -16.53 0.49
C TYR A 222 5.16 -16.03 -0.79
N ALA A 223 5.72 -16.93 -1.59
CA ALA A 223 6.33 -16.56 -2.87
C ALA A 223 6.07 -17.64 -3.92
N ASN A 224 6.19 -17.28 -5.19
CA ASN A 224 6.13 -18.23 -6.30
C ASN A 224 7.51 -18.71 -6.80
N PHE A 225 8.56 -18.39 -6.06
CA PHE A 225 9.93 -18.79 -6.35
C PHE A 225 10.72 -19.07 -5.06
N GLU A 226 11.77 -19.88 -5.18
CA GLU A 226 12.79 -20.04 -4.15
C GLU A 226 14.00 -19.16 -4.45
N CYS A 227 14.78 -18.86 -3.42
CA CYS A 227 16.02 -18.09 -3.53
C CYS A 227 17.02 -18.52 -2.46
N ASP A 228 18.06 -17.72 -2.25
CA ASP A 228 19.06 -17.97 -1.19
C ASP A 228 18.51 -17.67 0.20
N ALA A 229 17.58 -16.72 0.32
CA ALA A 229 16.95 -16.35 1.59
C ALA A 229 15.85 -17.34 2.03
N TRP A 230 15.22 -18.08 1.10
CA TRP A 230 14.14 -19.01 1.44
C TRP A 230 13.95 -20.18 0.47
N LYS A 231 13.37 -21.24 1.02
CA LYS A 231 12.83 -22.41 0.30
C LYS A 231 11.33 -22.52 0.52
N PHE A 232 10.66 -23.33 -0.27
CA PHE A 232 9.26 -23.66 -0.01
C PHE A 232 9.16 -24.59 1.21
N GLN A 233 8.16 -24.32 2.06
CA GLN A 233 7.80 -25.27 3.09
C GLN A 233 7.21 -26.53 2.45
N PRO A 234 7.40 -27.71 3.06
CA PRO A 234 6.71 -28.92 2.63
C PRO A 234 5.19 -28.69 2.65
N GLU A 235 4.49 -29.21 1.64
CA GLU A 235 3.03 -29.24 1.69
C GLU A 235 2.61 -30.16 2.85
N ALA A 236 1.67 -29.66 3.67
CA ALA A 236 1.11 -30.39 4.80
C ALA A 236 0.15 -31.51 4.35
#